data_AF-A0A962PWT1-F1
#
_entry.id   AF-A0A962PWT1-F1
#
_cell.length_a   1.000
_cell.length_b   1.000
_cell.length_c   1.000
_cell.angle_alpha   90.00
_cell.angle_beta   90.00
_cell.angle_gamma   90.00
#
_symmetry.space_group_name_H-M   'P 1'
#
loop_
_entity.id
_entity.type
_entity.pdbx_description
1 polymer ?
#
loop_
_entity_poly.entity_id
_entity_poly.type
_entity_poly.pdbx_seq_one_letter_code
_entity_poly.pdbx_strand_id
1 'polypeptide(L)' 'MEIEQVKSYLLQLQDNICAELAEEDGGSGFITDEWQRPGGGGGRSRVLTEGAVFERAGVNFSHVRGA' A
#
# COMPACT_ATOMS: atom_id res chain seq x y z
N MET A 1 12.23 14.46 12.02
CA MET A 1 10.86 14.91 12.36
C MET A 1 10.00 15.02 11.11
N GLU A 2 10.45 15.70 10.04
CA GLU A 2 9.71 15.80 8.76
C GLU A 2 9.49 14.46 8.03
N ILE A 3 10.54 13.63 7.88
CA ILE A 3 10.47 12.37 7.11
C ILE A 3 9.45 11.38 7.71
N GLU A 4 9.39 11.27 9.04
CA GLU A 4 8.44 10.36 9.68
C GLU A 4 6.99 10.87 9.58
N GLN A 5 6.75 12.18 9.56
CA GLN A 5 5.42 12.73 9.31
C GLN A 5 4.95 12.43 7.89
N VAL A 6 5.80 12.64 6.89
CA VAL A 6 5.49 12.29 5.49
C VAL A 6 5.28 10.79 5.33
N LYS A 7 6.10 9.95 5.99
CA LYS A 7 5.92 8.50 6.00
C LYS A 7 4.55 8.10 6.54
N SER A 8 4.16 8.62 7.70
CA SER A 8 2.86 8.34 8.30
C SER A 8 1.70 8.80 7.42
N TYR A 9 1.82 9.99 6.82
CA TYR A 9 0.83 10.50 5.87
C TYR A 9 0.68 9.57 4.65
N LEU A 10 1.79 9.12 4.04
CA LEU A 10 1.75 8.25 2.86
C LEU A 10 1.23 6.84 3.19
N LEU A 11 1.52 6.32 4.38
CA LEU A 11 0.93 5.06 4.86
C LEU A 11 -0.58 5.20 5.04
N GLN A 12 -1.04 6.28 5.68
CA GLN A 12 -2.47 6.56 5.84
C GLN A 12 -3.16 6.76 4.49
N LEU A 13 -2.49 7.42 3.54
CA LEU A 13 -3.01 7.58 2.18
C LEU A 13 -3.20 6.22 1.49
N GLN A 14 -2.23 5.31 1.61
CA GLN A 14 -2.39 3.94 1.09
C GLN A 14 -3.56 3.21 1.77
N ASP A 15 -3.73 3.36 3.08
CA ASP A 15 -4.84 2.75 3.81
C ASP A 15 -6.19 3.29 3.31
N ASN A 16 -6.31 4.61 3.13
CA ASN A 16 -7.52 5.25 2.63
C ASN A 16 -7.84 4.81 1.20
N ILE A 17 -6.87 4.86 0.28
CA ILE A 17 -7.09 4.45 -1.12
C ILE A 17 -7.54 2.99 -1.19
N CYS A 18 -6.90 2.08 -0.43
CA CYS A 18 -7.31 0.67 -0.42
C CYS A 18 -8.72 0.48 0.13
N ALA A 19 -9.12 1.23 1.15
CA ALA A 19 -10.47 1.13 1.72
C ALA A 19 -11.54 1.56 0.71
N GLU A 20 -11.36 2.73 0.08
CA GLU A 20 -12.30 3.25 -0.92
C GLU A 20 -12.38 2.33 -2.14
N LEU A 21 -11.24 1.85 -2.66
CA LEU A 21 -11.24 0.91 -3.78
C LEU A 21 -11.90 -0.44 -3.43
N ALA A 22 -11.72 -0.93 -2.20
CA ALA A 22 -12.36 -2.16 -1.75
C ALA A 22 -13.89 -1.97 -1.61
N GLU A 23 -14.34 -0.82 -1.14
CA GLU A 23 -15.78 -0.48 -1.04
C GLU A 23 -16.44 -0.45 -2.41
N GLU A 24 -15.83 0.25 -3.38
CA GLU A 24 -16.31 0.31 -4.77
C GLU A 24 -16.31 -1.06 -5.45
N ASP A 25 -15.38 -1.95 -5.08
CA ASP A 25 -15.28 -3.31 -5.63
C ASP A 25 -16.25 -4.32 -5.00
N GLY A 26 -17.09 -3.90 -4.06
CA GLY A 26 -18.07 -4.77 -3.38
C GLY A 26 -17.55 -5.43 -2.10
N GLY A 27 -16.49 -4.88 -1.50
CA GLY A 27 -15.90 -5.32 -0.24
C GLY A 27 -14.71 -6.27 -0.38
N SER A 28 -14.19 -6.48 -1.59
CA SER A 28 -12.99 -7.29 -1.84
C SER A 28 -11.78 -6.69 -1.13
N GLY A 29 -11.18 -7.44 -0.19
CA GLY A 29 -10.02 -6.96 0.56
C GLY A 29 -8.72 -6.97 -0.27
N PHE A 30 -7.85 -6.00 -0.01
CA PHE A 30 -6.46 -6.04 -0.51
C PHE A 30 -5.63 -7.05 0.30
N ILE A 31 -4.89 -7.92 -0.41
CA ILE A 31 -3.81 -8.71 0.18
C ILE A 31 -2.61 -7.80 0.41
N THR A 32 -2.05 -7.84 1.61
CA THR A 32 -0.89 -7.01 2.01
C THR A 32 0.37 -7.86 2.09
N ASP A 33 1.44 -7.38 1.45
CA ASP A 33 2.79 -7.92 1.55
C ASP A 33 3.74 -6.84 2.07
N GLU A 34 4.31 -7.07 3.26
CA GLU A 34 5.31 -6.20 3.85
C GLU A 34 6.71 -6.78 3.63
N TRP A 35 7.61 -5.96 3.12
CA TRP A 35 8.94 -6.41 2.75
C TRP A 35 10.01 -5.42 3.21
N GLN A 36 11.20 -5.96 3.45
CA GLN A 36 12.39 -5.20 3.81
C GLN A 36 13.48 -5.43 2.77
N ARG A 37 14.27 -4.37 2.50
CA ARG A 37 15.39 -4.46 1.55
C ARG A 37 16.69 -4.70 2.31
N PRO A 38 17.55 -5.65 1.90
CA PRO A 38 18.86 -5.87 2.54
C PRO A 38 19.74 -4.61 2.58
N GLY A 39 19.62 -3.72 1.58
CA GLY A 39 20.35 -2.46 1.50
C GLY A 39 19.73 -1.30 2.29
N GLY A 40 18.68 -1.54 3.08
CA GLY A 40 18.01 -0.53 3.90
C GLY A 40 16.63 -0.09 3.38
N GLY A 41 15.71 0.12 4.31
CA GLY A 41 14.32 0.47 4.04
C GLY A 41 13.46 -0.73 3.65
N GLY A 42 12.35 -0.48 2.97
CA GLY A 42 11.36 -1.51 2.63
C GLY A 42 10.09 -0.91 2.07
N GLY A 43 9.00 -1.67 2.14
CA GLY A 43 7.70 -1.24 1.65
C GLY A 43 6.55 -2.12 2.08
N ARG A 44 5.35 -1.68 1.70
CA ARG A 44 4.08 -2.38 1.87
C ARG A 44 3.39 -2.40 0.53
N SER A 45 3.34 -3.56 -0.11
CA SER A 45 2.62 -3.78 -1.34
C SER A 45 1.21 -4.26 -1.01
N ARG A 46 0.20 -3.70 -1.69
CA ARG A 46 -1.18 -4.15 -1.55
C ARG A 46 -1.79 -4.43 -2.90
N VAL A 47 -2.38 -5.61 -3.03
CA VAL A 47 -2.97 -6.07 -4.30
C VAL A 47 -4.38 -6.61 -4.06
N LEU A 48 -5.31 -6.21 -4.92
CA LEU A 48 -6.63 -6.79 -5.08
C LEU A 48 -6.64 -7.49 -6.44
N THR A 49 -7.18 -8.70 -6.49
CA THR A 49 -7.33 -9.49 -7.72
C THR A 49 -8.69 -10.16 -7.75
N GLU A 50 -9.20 -10.43 -8.95
CA GLU A 50 -10.48 -11.10 -9.14
C GLU A 50 -11.65 -10.31 -8.52
N GLY A 51 -11.53 -8.98 -8.55
CA GLY A 51 -12.56 -8.06 -8.07
C GLY A 51 -13.77 -7.98 -8.98
N ALA A 52 -14.89 -7.53 -8.43
CA ALA A 52 -16.14 -7.40 -9.18
C ALA A 52 -16.13 -6.22 -10.16
N VAL A 53 -15.39 -5.16 -9.83
CA VAL A 53 -15.20 -3.94 -10.64
C VAL A 53 -13.78 -3.88 -11.17
N PHE A 54 -12.79 -4.09 -10.32
CA PHE A 54 -11.38 -4.11 -10.68
C PHE A 54 -10.91 -5.54 -10.89
N GLU A 55 -10.63 -5.92 -12.14
CA GLU A 55 -9.98 -7.21 -12.42
C GLU A 55 -8.70 -7.37 -11.57
N ARG A 56 -7.91 -6.30 -11.47
CA ARG A 56 -6.75 -6.17 -10.58
C ARG A 56 -6.55 -4.70 -10.16
N ALA A 57 -6.18 -4.48 -8.90
CA ALA A 57 -5.73 -3.18 -8.40
C ALA A 57 -4.49 -3.32 -7.51
N GLY A 58 -3.60 -2.33 -7.53
CA GLY A 58 -2.36 -2.34 -6.75
C GLY A 58 -2.04 -0.97 -6.18
N VAL A 59 -1.79 -0.90 -4.88
CA VAL A 59 -1.40 0.33 -4.17
C VAL A 59 -0.15 0.02 -3.35
N ASN A 60 0.99 0.57 -3.75
CA ASN A 60 2.29 0.24 -3.15
C ASN A 60 2.88 1.45 -2.41
N PHE A 61 3.36 1.20 -1.20
CA PHE A 61 4.16 2.14 -0.44
C PHE A 61 5.61 1.63 -0.36
N SER A 62 6.58 2.52 -0.54
CA SER A 62 8.00 2.21 -0.36
C SER A 62 8.73 3.37 0.30
N HIS A 63 9.58 3.03 1.26
CA HIS A 63 10.54 3.94 1.87
C HIS A 63 11.88 3.22 1.91
N VAL A 64 12.67 3.42 0.86
CA VAL A 64 13.99 2.82 0.69
C VAL A 64 15.07 3.79 1.16
N ARG A 65 16.18 3.24 1.65
CA ARG A 65 17.37 4.02 2.03
C ARG A 65 18.59 3.31 1.44
N GLY A 66 19.67 4.07 1.23
CA GLY A 66 20.95 3.57 0.75
C GLY A 66 22.09 4.32 1.44
N ALA A 67 23.27 3.73 1.40
CA ALA A 67 24.53 4.38 1.77
C ALA A 67 25.13 5.06 0.54
#